data_AF-A0A3B3IIV0-F1
#
_entry.id   AF-A0A3B3IIV0-F1
#
_cell.length_a   1.000
_cell.length_b   1.000
_cell.length_c   1.000
_cell.angle_alpha   90.00
_cell.angle_beta   90.00
_cell.angle_gamma   90.00
#
_symmetry.space_group_name_H-M   'P 1'
#
loop_
_entity.id
_entity.type
_entity.pdbx_description
1 polymer ?
#
loop_
_entity_poly.entity_id
_entity_poly.type
_entity_poly.pdbx_seq_one_letter_code
_entity_poly.pdbx_strand_id
1 'polypeptide(L)'
;MSLWMILPVSLPVFTITGIWVVYAMALYNQHVCPVQNWLYNESCVEPLPLQRSPVLCCTLDNVPLISKCGTLPPESCFFSLVCSTGSFMVMLVGLLRYAHVIEKHHNCVLNTAGLSTGWICAAGLIMVGNFQVDFAKVLHYVGAGVAFPCSMLFVFLQSALTYRLAKTQEEFWMGHLRVCITLLALVALVLSGVFFCQESFSLQHMSAIFEWIYCMFIMVFYGTFAFEFRGMSGDTLMVLSRGGPDTFSTCQQKAEAAGTTGLPQTDNLTIL
;
A
#
# COMPACT_ATOMS: atom_id res chain seq x y z
N MET A 1 -7.14 0.77 25.77
CA MET A 1 -6.71 1.03 24.38
C MET A 1 -6.19 -0.27 23.80
N SER A 2 -6.72 -0.74 22.69
CA SER A 2 -6.30 -2.01 22.09
C SER A 2 -4.87 -1.90 21.55
N LEU A 3 -3.99 -2.85 21.89
CA LEU A 3 -2.59 -2.87 21.41
C LEU A 3 -2.51 -2.90 19.88
N TRP A 4 -3.55 -3.40 19.21
CA TRP A 4 -3.65 -3.47 17.75
C TRP A 4 -3.61 -2.10 17.08
N MET A 5 -3.98 -1.01 17.78
CA MET A 5 -3.90 0.35 17.21
C MET A 5 -2.46 0.82 16.96
N ILE A 6 -1.47 0.23 17.65
CA ILE A 6 -0.06 0.61 17.52
C ILE A 6 0.46 0.20 16.14
N LEU A 7 0.02 -0.95 15.62
CA LEU A 7 0.51 -1.50 14.37
C LEU A 7 0.34 -0.53 13.17
N PRO A 8 -0.87 -0.05 12.83
CA PRO A 8 -1.06 0.88 11.71
C PRO A 8 -0.38 2.23 11.92
N VAL A 9 -0.09 2.64 13.15
CA VAL A 9 0.69 3.86 13.44
C VAL A 9 2.20 3.61 13.29
N SER A 10 2.69 2.44 13.70
CA SER A 10 4.11 2.10 13.63
C SER A 10 4.60 1.91 12.20
N LEU A 11 3.76 1.39 11.29
CA LEU A 11 4.11 1.24 9.87
C LEU A 11 4.55 2.57 9.21
N PRO A 12 3.74 3.65 9.20
CA PRO A 12 4.14 4.93 8.62
C PRO A 12 5.33 5.54 9.36
N VAL A 13 5.35 5.49 10.70
CA VAL A 13 6.47 6.04 11.48
C VAL A 13 7.79 5.38 11.08
N PHE A 14 7.83 4.05 11.05
CA PHE A 14 9.02 3.31 10.68
C PHE A 14 9.40 3.53 9.21
N THR A 15 8.44 3.44 8.29
CA THR A 15 8.70 3.53 6.85
C THR A 15 9.16 4.93 6.45
N ILE A 16 8.43 5.97 6.87
CA ILE A 16 8.76 7.36 6.55
C ILE A 16 10.13 7.71 7.14
N THR A 17 10.36 7.40 8.42
CA THR A 17 11.67 7.67 9.05
C THR A 17 12.78 6.90 8.33
N GLY A 18 12.55 5.63 8.02
CA GLY A 18 13.50 4.77 7.33
C GLY A 18 13.91 5.30 5.96
N ILE A 19 12.96 5.70 5.11
CA ILE A 19 13.29 6.23 3.78
C ILE A 19 13.98 7.59 3.85
N TRP A 20 13.64 8.45 4.83
CA TRP A 20 14.36 9.71 5.05
C TRP A 20 15.80 9.48 5.53
N VAL A 21 16.04 8.46 6.35
CA VAL A 21 17.39 8.05 6.77
C VAL A 21 18.19 7.53 5.57
N VAL A 22 17.58 6.69 4.73
CA VAL A 22 18.19 6.21 3.47
C VAL A 22 18.55 7.40 2.57
N TYR A 23 17.64 8.35 2.39
CA TYR A 23 17.91 9.57 1.62
C TYR A 23 19.05 10.40 2.22
N ALA A 24 19.05 10.62 3.54
CA ALA A 24 20.09 11.41 4.20
C ALA A 24 21.48 10.77 4.05
N MET A 25 21.58 9.44 4.13
CA MET A 25 22.82 8.71 3.87
C MET A 25 23.25 8.84 2.41
N ALA A 26 22.32 8.62 1.46
CA ALA A 26 22.61 8.73 0.04
C ALA A 26 23.07 10.15 -0.35
N LEU A 27 22.47 11.18 0.26
CA LEU A 27 22.86 12.57 0.09
C LEU A 27 24.24 12.86 0.69
N TYR A 28 24.51 12.36 1.90
CA TYR A 28 25.80 12.51 2.57
C TYR A 28 26.94 11.85 1.77
N ASN A 29 26.67 10.66 1.20
CA ASN A 29 27.60 9.92 0.35
C ASN A 29 27.61 10.41 -1.10
N GLN A 30 26.86 11.47 -1.43
CA GLN A 30 26.82 12.07 -2.78
C GLN A 30 26.32 11.13 -3.88
N HIS A 31 25.55 10.10 -3.52
CA HIS A 31 24.96 9.14 -4.46
C HIS A 31 23.72 9.72 -5.16
N VAL A 32 23.00 10.63 -4.51
CA VAL A 32 21.81 11.32 -5.04
C VAL A 32 21.88 12.82 -4.80
N CYS A 33 21.04 13.55 -5.53
CA CYS A 33 20.95 15.00 -5.41
C CYS A 33 20.04 15.49 -4.30
N PRO A 34 20.30 16.71 -3.78
CA PRO A 34 19.33 17.40 -2.94
C PRO A 34 17.97 17.48 -3.64
N VAL A 35 16.88 17.24 -2.92
CA VAL A 35 15.51 17.41 -3.45
C VAL A 35 15.23 18.87 -3.82
N GLN A 36 15.98 19.83 -3.26
CA GLN A 36 15.88 21.23 -3.68
C GLN A 36 16.72 21.58 -4.93
N ASN A 37 17.47 20.63 -5.50
CA ASN A 37 18.32 20.90 -6.65
C ASN A 37 17.53 20.85 -7.97
N TRP A 38 17.23 22.04 -8.50
CA TRP A 38 16.59 22.21 -9.82
C TRP A 38 17.56 22.62 -10.92
N LEU A 39 18.85 22.76 -10.59
CA LEU A 39 19.89 23.13 -11.54
C LEU A 39 20.58 21.86 -12.02
N TYR A 40 20.24 21.43 -13.22
CA TYR A 40 20.84 20.30 -13.90
C TYR A 40 21.77 20.79 -15.02
N ASN A 41 23.03 20.35 -15.04
CA ASN A 41 23.98 20.61 -16.12
C ASN A 41 24.18 19.32 -16.92
N GLU A 42 23.87 19.31 -18.21
CA GLU A 42 23.95 18.10 -19.05
C GLU A 42 25.35 17.49 -19.17
N SER A 43 26.40 18.27 -18.86
CA SER A 43 27.79 17.85 -19.12
C SER A 43 28.56 17.43 -17.86
N CYS A 44 28.10 17.74 -16.65
CA CYS A 44 28.90 17.58 -15.41
C CYS A 44 30.35 18.13 -15.49
N VAL A 45 30.68 18.99 -16.47
CA VAL A 45 32.05 19.48 -16.68
C VAL A 45 32.27 20.84 -16.02
N GLU A 46 31.22 21.67 -15.96
CA GLU A 46 31.32 23.02 -15.39
C GLU A 46 30.56 23.15 -14.05
N PRO A 47 31.20 23.71 -13.00
CA PRO A 47 30.50 24.05 -11.77
C PRO A 47 29.47 25.15 -12.03
N LEU A 48 28.21 24.91 -11.64
CA LEU A 48 27.14 25.89 -11.80
C LEU A 48 27.41 27.15 -10.93
N PRO A 49 27.14 28.37 -11.42
CA PRO A 49 27.45 29.62 -10.70
C PRO A 49 26.79 29.75 -9.31
N LEU A 50 25.72 29.01 -9.05
CA LEU A 50 24.97 29.02 -7.78
C LEU A 50 25.25 27.81 -6.87
N GLN A 51 26.12 26.89 -7.28
CA GLN A 51 26.34 25.64 -6.59
C GLN A 51 27.30 25.84 -5.42
N ARG A 52 26.75 26.03 -4.21
CA ARG A 52 27.53 26.17 -2.96
C ARG A 52 28.15 24.87 -2.45
N SER A 53 27.83 23.72 -3.04
CA SER A 53 28.21 22.38 -2.56
C SER A 53 29.10 21.66 -3.59
N PRO A 54 30.13 20.89 -3.18
CA PRO A 54 31.08 20.24 -4.11
C PRO A 54 30.48 19.11 -4.97
N VAL A 55 29.20 18.78 -4.82
CA VAL A 55 28.54 17.64 -5.49
C VAL A 55 27.99 18.05 -6.86
N LEU A 56 28.63 17.62 -7.96
CA LEU A 56 28.11 17.82 -9.32
C LEU A 56 26.87 16.95 -9.57
N CYS A 57 25.72 17.54 -9.26
CA CYS A 57 24.41 16.95 -9.35
C CYS A 57 23.80 17.08 -10.74
N CYS A 58 24.37 16.33 -11.68
CA CYS A 58 24.31 16.72 -13.08
C CYS A 58 23.93 15.55 -14.02
N THR A 59 23.70 14.33 -13.49
CA THR A 59 23.18 13.20 -14.29
C THR A 59 21.77 12.80 -13.87
N LEU A 60 21.03 12.18 -14.79
CA LEU A 60 19.72 11.55 -14.52
C LEU A 60 19.84 10.45 -13.46
N ASP A 61 21.01 9.81 -13.34
CA ASP A 61 21.27 8.78 -12.36
C ASP A 61 21.31 9.30 -10.91
N ASN A 62 21.45 10.62 -10.71
CA ASN A 62 21.45 11.23 -9.38
C ASN A 62 20.09 11.81 -8.97
N VAL A 63 19.04 11.67 -9.78
CA VAL A 63 17.69 12.10 -9.41
C VAL A 63 17.24 11.36 -8.14
N PRO A 64 16.76 12.04 -7.09
CA PRO A 64 16.52 11.45 -5.77
C PRO A 64 15.19 10.68 -5.68
N LEU A 65 14.99 9.72 -6.59
CA LEU A 65 13.95 8.68 -6.46
C LEU A 65 14.20 7.88 -5.17
N ILE A 66 13.15 7.43 -4.50
CA ILE A 66 13.29 6.67 -3.24
C ILE A 66 14.18 5.44 -3.46
N SER A 67 13.95 4.71 -4.55
CA SER A 67 14.72 3.52 -4.92
C SER A 67 16.18 3.84 -5.28
N LYS A 68 16.44 4.99 -5.91
CA LYS A 68 17.82 5.42 -6.21
C LYS A 68 18.61 5.72 -4.94
N CYS A 69 17.97 6.32 -3.93
CA CYS A 69 18.59 6.54 -2.61
C CYS A 69 19.04 5.22 -1.96
N GLY A 70 18.30 4.13 -2.19
CA GLY A 70 18.58 2.80 -1.64
C GLY A 70 19.43 1.89 -2.52
N THR A 71 20.22 2.41 -3.45
CA THR A 71 20.91 1.57 -4.43
C THR A 71 22.25 1.02 -3.95
N LEU A 72 23.08 1.84 -3.33
CA LEU A 72 24.44 1.46 -2.92
C LEU A 72 24.51 1.11 -1.42
N PRO A 73 25.46 0.28 -0.97
CA PRO A 73 25.70 0.07 0.46
C PRO A 73 26.36 1.29 1.12
N PRO A 74 26.02 1.62 2.39
CA PRO A 74 25.13 0.87 3.28
C PRO A 74 23.62 1.17 3.10
N GLU A 75 23.25 2.15 2.25
CA GLU A 75 21.88 2.62 2.06
C GLU A 75 20.94 1.52 1.59
N SER A 76 21.43 0.64 0.72
CA SER A 76 20.68 -0.48 0.17
C SER A 76 20.28 -1.49 1.24
N CYS A 77 21.13 -1.75 2.24
CA CYS A 77 20.79 -2.62 3.36
C CYS A 77 19.64 -2.03 4.20
N PHE A 78 19.68 -0.72 4.47
CA PHE A 78 18.60 -0.03 5.16
C PHE A 78 17.32 0.02 4.32
N PHE A 79 17.44 0.26 3.01
CA PHE A 79 16.29 0.25 2.11
C PHE A 79 15.61 -1.12 2.06
N SER A 80 16.38 -2.20 1.92
CA SER A 80 15.87 -3.57 1.98
C SER A 80 15.19 -3.87 3.32
N LEU A 81 15.78 -3.44 4.44
CA LEU A 81 15.19 -3.60 5.78
C LEU A 81 13.86 -2.85 5.90
N VAL A 82 13.81 -1.60 5.43
CA VAL A 82 12.62 -0.75 5.47
C VAL A 82 11.48 -1.36 4.64
N CYS A 83 11.76 -1.72 3.38
CA CYS A 83 10.78 -2.33 2.50
C CYS A 83 10.30 -3.70 3.01
N SER A 84 11.21 -4.56 3.48
CA SER A 84 10.84 -5.91 3.95
C SER A 84 10.00 -5.87 5.23
N THR A 85 10.37 -5.00 6.17
CA THR A 85 9.59 -4.77 7.40
C THR A 85 8.23 -4.14 7.06
N GLY A 86 8.22 -3.13 6.17
CA GLY A 86 7.01 -2.51 5.67
C GLY A 86 6.06 -3.52 5.02
N SER A 87 6.57 -4.41 4.17
CA SER A 87 5.79 -5.50 3.56
C SER A 87 5.15 -6.41 4.60
N PHE A 88 5.91 -6.84 5.61
CA PHE A 88 5.37 -7.67 6.68
C PHE A 88 4.24 -6.95 7.46
N MET A 89 4.46 -5.68 7.80
CA MET A 89 3.47 -4.87 8.51
C MET A 89 2.22 -4.62 7.66
N VAL A 90 2.36 -4.37 6.36
CA VAL A 90 1.24 -4.25 5.40
C VAL A 90 0.43 -5.54 5.36
N MET A 91 1.08 -6.70 5.29
CA MET A 91 0.39 -7.99 5.31
C MET A 91 -0.40 -8.19 6.60
N LEU A 92 0.19 -7.85 7.75
CA LEU A 92 -0.45 -7.98 9.06
C LEU A 92 -1.62 -7.01 9.22
N VAL A 93 -1.46 -5.74 8.85
CA VAL A 93 -2.56 -4.75 8.85
C VAL A 93 -3.68 -5.19 7.92
N GLY A 94 -3.35 -5.67 6.72
CA GLY A 94 -4.33 -6.20 5.77
C GLY A 94 -5.12 -7.38 6.33
N LEU A 95 -4.44 -8.33 6.98
CA LEU A 95 -5.07 -9.49 7.61
C LEU A 95 -5.99 -9.10 8.77
N LEU A 96 -5.53 -8.23 9.66
CA LEU A 96 -6.34 -7.72 10.77
C LEU A 96 -7.55 -6.94 10.27
N ARG A 97 -7.36 -6.13 9.22
CA ARG A 97 -8.47 -5.40 8.59
C ARG A 97 -9.48 -6.38 7.99
N TYR A 98 -9.01 -7.40 7.28
CA TYR A 98 -9.87 -8.44 6.72
C TYR A 98 -10.73 -9.12 7.79
N ALA A 99 -10.11 -9.54 8.90
CA ALA A 99 -10.80 -10.16 10.02
C ALA A 99 -11.79 -9.20 10.71
N HIS A 100 -11.39 -7.95 10.91
CA HIS A 100 -12.26 -6.92 11.50
C HIS A 100 -13.54 -6.70 10.67
N VAL A 101 -13.43 -6.72 9.34
CA VAL A 101 -14.59 -6.61 8.45
C VAL A 101 -15.53 -7.81 8.59
N ILE A 102 -14.99 -9.02 8.75
CA ILE A 102 -15.77 -10.26 8.97
C ILE A 102 -16.43 -10.30 10.35
N GLU A 103 -15.79 -9.71 11.36
CA GLU A 103 -16.37 -9.64 12.69
C GLU A 103 -17.55 -8.66 12.72
N LYS A 104 -17.39 -7.47 12.14
CA LYS A 104 -18.45 -6.44 12.12
C LYS A 104 -19.54 -6.72 11.09
N HIS A 105 -19.28 -7.55 10.08
CA HIS A 105 -20.15 -7.77 8.94
C HIS A 105 -19.86 -9.13 8.28
N HIS A 106 -20.72 -9.63 7.40
CA HIS A 106 -20.37 -10.83 6.62
C HIS A 106 -19.22 -10.56 5.65
N ASN A 107 -18.40 -11.58 5.37
CA ASN A 107 -17.35 -11.47 4.36
C ASN A 107 -17.95 -11.15 2.99
N CYS A 108 -17.28 -10.31 2.21
CA CYS A 108 -17.70 -9.95 0.87
C CYS A 108 -16.51 -9.96 -0.10
N VAL A 109 -16.80 -10.02 -1.40
CA VAL A 109 -15.78 -10.02 -2.47
C VAL A 109 -14.81 -8.85 -2.32
N LEU A 110 -15.32 -7.67 -1.93
CA LEU A 110 -14.51 -6.48 -1.76
C LEU A 110 -13.48 -6.61 -0.64
N ASN A 111 -13.82 -7.31 0.45
CA ASN A 111 -12.92 -7.57 1.57
C ASN A 111 -11.80 -8.54 1.18
N THR A 112 -12.15 -9.65 0.51
CA THR A 112 -11.17 -10.61 -0.01
C THR A 112 -10.26 -9.97 -1.07
N ALA A 113 -10.82 -9.17 -1.99
CA ALA A 113 -10.04 -8.43 -2.98
C ALA A 113 -9.06 -7.46 -2.29
N GLY A 114 -9.52 -6.73 -1.28
CA GLY A 114 -8.66 -5.86 -0.48
C GLY A 114 -7.48 -6.61 0.16
N LEU A 115 -7.73 -7.76 0.80
CA LEU A 115 -6.65 -8.57 1.38
C LEU A 115 -5.65 -9.03 0.32
N SER A 116 -6.13 -9.64 -0.76
CA SER A 116 -5.31 -10.16 -1.85
C SER A 116 -4.44 -9.07 -2.48
N THR A 117 -5.04 -7.92 -2.80
CA THR A 117 -4.33 -6.79 -3.37
C THR A 117 -3.27 -6.24 -2.40
N GLY A 118 -3.56 -6.18 -1.09
CA GLY A 118 -2.58 -5.77 -0.08
C GLY A 118 -1.38 -6.70 0.01
N TRP A 119 -1.58 -8.01 -0.09
CA TRP A 119 -0.49 -9.00 -0.07
C TRP A 119 0.32 -9.02 -1.37
N ILE A 120 -0.33 -8.86 -2.53
CA ILE A 120 0.36 -8.69 -3.81
C ILE A 120 1.23 -7.42 -3.79
N CYS A 121 0.71 -6.32 -3.21
CA CYS A 121 1.49 -5.10 -2.99
C CYS A 121 2.72 -5.37 -2.11
N ALA A 122 2.56 -6.11 -1.01
CA ALA A 122 3.68 -6.46 -0.12
C ALA A 122 4.75 -7.30 -0.83
N ALA A 123 4.35 -8.23 -1.70
CA ALA A 123 5.28 -9.00 -2.53
C ALA A 123 6.05 -8.10 -3.50
N GLY A 124 5.38 -7.16 -4.17
CA GLY A 124 6.02 -6.15 -5.02
C GLY A 124 7.03 -5.30 -4.23
N LEU A 125 6.67 -4.87 -3.02
CA LEU A 125 7.55 -4.07 -2.16
C LEU A 125 8.79 -4.85 -1.67
N ILE A 126 8.66 -6.16 -1.42
CA ILE A 126 9.82 -7.03 -1.14
C ILE A 126 10.78 -7.03 -2.34
N MET A 127 10.25 -7.16 -3.57
CA MET A 127 11.08 -7.13 -4.77
C MET A 127 11.79 -5.78 -4.93
N VAL A 128 11.06 -4.67 -4.82
CA VAL A 128 11.63 -3.30 -4.91
C VAL A 128 12.77 -3.12 -3.90
N GLY A 129 12.57 -3.56 -2.65
CA GLY A 129 13.53 -3.40 -1.58
C GLY A 129 14.80 -4.25 -1.72
N ASN A 130 14.70 -5.44 -2.30
CA ASN A 130 15.80 -6.42 -2.36
C ASN A 130 16.50 -6.49 -3.71
N PHE A 131 15.90 -5.96 -4.78
CA PHE A 131 16.51 -5.86 -6.10
C PHE A 131 16.71 -4.39 -6.42
N GLN A 132 17.92 -3.88 -6.24
CA GLN A 132 18.24 -2.46 -6.41
C GLN A 132 18.17 -2.07 -7.89
N VAL A 133 17.71 -0.85 -8.16
CA VAL A 133 17.36 -0.38 -9.52
C VAL A 133 18.55 -0.40 -10.48
N ASP A 134 19.78 -0.16 -10.01
CA ASP A 134 20.97 -0.15 -10.88
C ASP A 134 21.60 -1.54 -11.07
N PHE A 135 21.36 -2.48 -10.15
CA PHE A 135 21.99 -3.82 -10.19
C PHE A 135 21.06 -4.92 -10.69
N ALA A 136 19.75 -4.78 -10.48
CA ALA A 136 18.73 -5.76 -10.84
C ALA A 136 17.47 -5.08 -11.41
N LYS A 137 17.69 -4.17 -12.37
CA LYS A 137 16.70 -3.25 -12.96
C LYS A 137 15.37 -3.89 -13.36
N VAL A 138 15.41 -5.04 -14.03
CA VAL A 138 14.19 -5.74 -14.50
C VAL A 138 13.33 -6.16 -13.31
N LEU A 139 13.94 -6.84 -12.31
CA LEU A 139 13.22 -7.30 -11.13
C LEU A 139 12.73 -6.12 -10.29
N HIS A 140 13.54 -5.05 -10.18
CA HIS A 140 13.15 -3.83 -9.50
C HIS A 140 11.87 -3.23 -10.11
N TYR A 141 11.85 -3.00 -11.43
CA TYR A 141 10.70 -2.40 -12.09
C TYR A 141 9.47 -3.31 -12.17
N VAL A 142 9.66 -4.63 -12.24
CA VAL A 142 8.55 -5.58 -12.06
C VAL A 142 7.97 -5.42 -10.66
N GLY A 143 8.81 -5.35 -9.62
CA GLY A 143 8.39 -5.10 -8.25
C GLY A 143 7.62 -3.78 -8.11
N ALA A 144 8.14 -2.69 -8.68
CA ALA A 144 7.51 -1.37 -8.62
C ALA A 144 6.16 -1.35 -9.36
N GLY A 145 6.13 -1.96 -10.55
CA GLY A 145 4.93 -2.12 -11.37
C GLY A 145 3.85 -3.00 -10.72
N VAL A 146 4.20 -3.84 -9.76
CA VAL A 146 3.25 -4.57 -8.90
C VAL A 146 2.87 -3.74 -7.68
N ALA A 147 3.84 -3.21 -6.96
CA ALA A 147 3.64 -2.53 -5.67
C ALA A 147 2.76 -1.29 -5.79
N PHE A 148 3.05 -0.38 -6.73
CA PHE A 148 2.35 0.91 -6.80
C PHE A 148 0.89 0.76 -7.28
N PRO A 149 0.59 0.04 -8.38
CA PRO A 149 -0.80 -0.16 -8.78
C PRO A 149 -1.60 -0.97 -7.76
N CYS A 150 -0.99 -1.97 -7.12
CA CYS A 150 -1.70 -2.76 -6.09
C CYS A 150 -1.95 -1.95 -4.83
N SER A 151 -0.99 -1.16 -4.32
CA SER A 151 -1.27 -0.26 -3.18
C SER A 151 -2.35 0.76 -3.52
N MET A 152 -2.37 1.29 -4.75
CA MET A 152 -3.43 2.19 -5.20
C MET A 152 -4.80 1.50 -5.20
N LEU A 153 -4.89 0.31 -5.82
CA LEU A 153 -6.12 -0.48 -5.81
C LEU A 153 -6.56 -0.83 -4.37
N PHE A 154 -5.62 -1.19 -3.49
CA PHE A 154 -5.91 -1.47 -2.09
C PHE A 154 -6.61 -0.29 -1.40
N VAL A 155 -6.06 0.92 -1.49
CA VAL A 155 -6.65 2.08 -0.80
C VAL A 155 -7.99 2.50 -1.42
N PHE A 156 -8.22 2.27 -2.73
CA PHE A 156 -9.54 2.41 -3.34
C PHE A 156 -10.56 1.44 -2.74
N LEU A 157 -10.23 0.15 -2.70
CA LEU A 157 -11.12 -0.88 -2.16
C LEU A 157 -11.41 -0.64 -0.67
N GLN A 158 -10.39 -0.25 0.10
CA GLN A 158 -10.53 0.06 1.52
C GLN A 158 -11.33 1.33 1.77
N SER A 159 -11.21 2.36 0.93
CA SER A 159 -12.07 3.55 1.01
C SER A 159 -13.54 3.19 0.77
N ALA A 160 -13.82 2.37 -0.26
CA ALA A 160 -15.17 1.88 -0.53
C ALA A 160 -15.72 1.01 0.61
N LEU A 161 -14.91 0.12 1.19
CA LEU A 161 -15.29 -0.66 2.37
C LEU A 161 -15.60 0.22 3.57
N THR A 162 -14.83 1.30 3.77
CA THR A 162 -15.02 2.22 4.90
C THR A 162 -16.42 2.83 4.85
N TYR A 163 -16.86 3.33 3.70
CA TYR A 163 -18.23 3.83 3.55
C TYR A 163 -19.29 2.75 3.69
N ARG A 164 -19.06 1.55 3.16
CA ARG A 164 -20.02 0.44 3.30
C ARG A 164 -20.22 0.01 4.75
N LEU A 165 -19.19 0.17 5.59
CA LEU A 165 -19.22 -0.21 6.99
C LEU A 165 -19.62 0.93 7.93
N ALA A 166 -19.59 2.18 7.45
CA ALA A 166 -19.90 3.35 8.26
C ALA A 166 -21.36 3.36 8.72
N LYS A 167 -21.57 3.47 10.04
CA LYS A 167 -22.90 3.63 10.66
C LYS A 167 -23.00 4.92 11.47
N THR A 168 -21.86 5.48 11.86
CA THR A 168 -21.76 6.69 12.67
C THR A 168 -21.18 7.85 11.86
N GLN A 169 -21.46 9.09 12.29
CA GLN A 169 -20.90 10.29 11.66
C GLN A 169 -19.37 10.29 11.66
N GLU A 170 -18.72 9.82 12.73
CA GLU A 170 -17.25 9.69 12.79
C GLU A 170 -16.71 8.73 11.72
N GLU A 171 -17.37 7.60 11.50
CA GLU A 171 -16.97 6.63 10.47
C GLU A 171 -17.16 7.19 9.05
N PHE A 172 -18.20 8.01 8.83
CA PHE A 172 -18.38 8.74 7.55
C PHE A 172 -17.28 9.79 7.34
N TRP A 173 -16.93 10.57 8.37
CA TRP A 173 -15.79 11.50 8.30
C TRP A 173 -14.48 10.79 7.95
N MET A 174 -14.24 9.61 8.53
CA MET A 174 -13.10 8.78 8.19
C MET A 174 -13.14 8.32 6.72
N GLY A 175 -14.32 7.95 6.22
CA GLY A 175 -14.54 7.65 4.81
C GLY A 175 -14.19 8.83 3.87
N HIS A 176 -14.61 10.05 4.22
CA HIS A 176 -14.28 11.26 3.46
C HIS A 176 -12.78 11.53 3.44
N LEU A 177 -12.13 11.43 4.61
CA LEU A 177 -10.67 11.56 4.73
C LEU A 177 -9.95 10.55 3.84
N ARG A 178 -10.34 9.27 3.89
CA ARG A 178 -9.72 8.20 3.09
C ARG A 178 -9.89 8.40 1.59
N VAL A 179 -11.05 8.85 1.14
CA VAL A 179 -11.27 9.18 -0.28
C VAL A 179 -10.41 10.37 -0.69
N CYS A 180 -10.33 11.42 0.12
CA CYS A 180 -9.46 12.56 -0.16
C CYS A 180 -7.99 12.12 -0.32
N ILE A 181 -7.46 11.35 0.63
CA ILE A 181 -6.09 10.81 0.56
C ILE A 181 -5.90 9.92 -0.67
N THR A 182 -6.87 9.06 -0.97
CA THR A 182 -6.84 8.14 -2.13
C THR A 182 -6.79 8.91 -3.45
N LEU A 183 -7.58 9.98 -3.59
CA LEU A 183 -7.58 10.81 -4.79
C LEU A 183 -6.26 11.58 -4.94
N LEU A 184 -5.73 12.14 -3.85
CA LEU A 184 -4.42 12.81 -3.86
C LEU A 184 -3.29 11.84 -4.19
N ALA A 185 -3.32 10.62 -3.64
CA ALA A 185 -2.39 9.55 -3.98
C ALA A 185 -2.49 9.15 -5.46
N LEU A 186 -3.71 9.02 -6.00
CA LEU A 186 -3.89 8.71 -7.42
C LEU A 186 -3.26 9.79 -8.31
N VAL A 187 -3.53 11.08 -8.02
CA VAL A 187 -2.95 12.20 -8.76
C VAL A 187 -1.42 12.16 -8.67
N ALA A 188 -0.86 11.95 -7.48
CA ALA A 188 0.59 11.85 -7.29
C ALA A 188 1.20 10.68 -8.09
N LEU A 189 0.58 9.49 -8.05
CA LEU A 189 1.05 8.32 -8.78
C LEU A 189 1.02 8.55 -10.31
N VAL A 190 -0.08 9.12 -10.82
CA VAL A 190 -0.22 9.42 -12.25
C VAL A 190 0.82 10.45 -12.69
N LEU A 191 1.00 11.54 -11.94
CA LEU A 191 2.01 12.55 -12.26
C LEU A 191 3.43 11.98 -12.17
N SER A 192 3.71 11.15 -11.16
CA SER A 192 4.99 10.45 -11.04
C SER A 192 5.26 9.61 -12.28
N GLY A 193 4.32 8.74 -12.68
CA GLY A 193 4.49 7.89 -13.86
C GLY A 193 4.59 8.66 -15.18
N VAL A 194 3.74 9.67 -15.40
CA VAL A 194 3.75 10.49 -16.63
C VAL A 194 5.07 11.23 -16.78
N PHE A 195 5.58 11.82 -15.70
CA PHE A 195 6.86 12.53 -15.72
C PHE A 195 8.07 11.60 -15.75
N PHE A 196 7.97 10.40 -15.18
CA PHE A 196 9.03 9.39 -15.22
C PHE A 196 9.40 8.98 -16.65
N CYS A 197 8.39 8.85 -17.51
CA CYS A 197 8.58 8.44 -18.90
C CYS A 197 9.18 9.53 -19.81
N GLN A 198 9.45 10.73 -19.28
CA GLN A 198 9.99 11.85 -20.05
C GLN A 198 11.52 11.88 -19.99
N GLU A 199 12.20 12.31 -21.04
CA GLU A 199 13.67 12.41 -21.06
C GLU A 199 14.21 13.69 -20.38
N SER A 200 13.34 14.61 -19.96
CA SER A 200 13.74 15.86 -19.30
C SER A 200 14.14 15.64 -17.84
N PHE A 201 15.32 16.12 -17.46
CA PHE A 201 15.81 16.13 -16.06
C PHE A 201 14.80 16.75 -15.09
N SER A 202 14.23 17.91 -15.43
CA SER A 202 13.26 18.61 -14.58
C SER A 202 11.99 17.79 -14.38
N LEU A 203 11.52 17.10 -15.42
CA LEU A 203 10.34 16.23 -15.33
C LEU A 203 10.66 14.98 -14.52
N GLN A 204 11.81 14.35 -14.70
CA GLN A 204 12.19 13.21 -13.85
C GLN A 204 12.43 13.61 -12.38
N HIS A 205 12.94 14.81 -12.09
CA HIS A 205 12.96 15.35 -10.73
C HIS A 205 11.52 15.47 -10.19
N MET A 206 10.62 16.09 -10.95
CA MET A 206 9.21 16.19 -10.57
C MET A 206 8.60 14.81 -10.33
N SER A 207 8.94 13.81 -11.16
CA SER A 207 8.51 12.42 -10.98
C SER A 207 8.94 11.86 -9.62
N ALA A 208 10.20 12.09 -9.22
CA ALA A 208 10.70 11.70 -7.91
C ALA A 208 9.95 12.39 -6.78
N ILE A 209 9.71 13.70 -6.87
CA ILE A 209 8.91 14.42 -5.86
C ILE A 209 7.51 13.80 -5.72
N PHE A 210 6.85 13.50 -6.84
CA PHE A 210 5.54 12.87 -6.81
C PHE A 210 5.57 11.42 -6.29
N GLU A 211 6.65 10.67 -6.51
CA GLU A 211 6.88 9.35 -5.89
C GLU A 211 6.92 9.47 -4.36
N TRP A 212 7.68 10.43 -3.84
CA TRP A 212 7.75 10.72 -2.40
C TRP A 212 6.39 11.11 -1.83
N ILE A 213 5.69 12.05 -2.48
CA ILE A 213 4.35 12.49 -2.07
C ILE A 213 3.36 11.31 -2.07
N TYR A 214 3.39 10.49 -3.12
CA TYR A 214 2.56 9.29 -3.22
C TYR A 214 2.81 8.34 -2.04
N CYS A 215 4.08 8.03 -1.76
CA CYS A 215 4.46 7.18 -0.63
C CYS A 215 3.94 7.74 0.70
N MET A 216 4.06 9.06 0.94
CA MET A 216 3.53 9.71 2.13
C MET A 216 2.02 9.53 2.26
N PHE A 217 1.26 9.73 1.18
CA PHE A 217 -0.20 9.53 1.22
C PHE A 217 -0.59 8.09 1.52
N ILE A 218 0.09 7.10 0.92
CA ILE A 218 -0.15 5.68 1.21
C ILE A 218 0.15 5.38 2.68
N MET A 219 1.26 5.88 3.23
CA MET A 219 1.62 5.67 4.63
C MET A 219 0.62 6.33 5.59
N VAL A 220 0.19 7.57 5.31
CA VAL A 220 -0.85 8.25 6.09
C VAL A 220 -2.18 7.48 6.01
N PHE A 221 -2.54 6.95 4.83
CA PHE A 221 -3.73 6.12 4.67
C PHE A 221 -3.68 4.89 5.59
N TYR A 222 -2.57 4.14 5.61
CA TYR A 222 -2.40 3.01 6.52
C TYR A 222 -2.54 3.43 7.99
N GLY A 223 -1.98 4.58 8.36
CA GLY A 223 -2.13 5.18 9.69
C GLY A 223 -3.57 5.34 10.14
N THR A 224 -4.48 5.63 9.20
CA THR A 224 -5.91 5.81 9.53
C THR A 224 -6.58 4.55 10.08
N PHE A 225 -6.07 3.34 9.80
CA PHE A 225 -6.64 2.09 10.35
C PHE A 225 -6.54 2.01 11.88
N ALA A 226 -5.71 2.85 12.51
CA ALA A 226 -5.69 2.98 13.96
C ALA A 226 -7.08 3.30 14.54
N PHE A 227 -7.91 4.03 13.78
CA PHE A 227 -9.27 4.39 14.19
C PHE A 227 -10.17 3.16 14.35
N GLU A 228 -10.13 2.18 13.45
CA GLU A 228 -10.89 0.94 13.60
C GLU A 228 -10.21 -0.05 14.55
N PHE A 229 -8.88 -0.08 14.56
CA PHE A 229 -8.14 -1.05 15.37
C PHE A 229 -8.20 -0.73 16.86
N ARG A 230 -8.56 0.51 17.24
CA ARG A 230 -8.79 0.89 18.65
C ARG A 230 -9.84 0.03 19.34
N GLY A 231 -10.82 -0.48 18.58
CA GLY A 231 -11.95 -1.27 19.07
C GLY A 231 -11.80 -2.78 18.87
N MET A 232 -10.68 -3.28 18.35
CA MET A 232 -10.46 -4.71 18.13
C MET A 232 -10.25 -5.45 19.46
N SER A 233 -11.05 -6.50 19.68
CA SER A 233 -11.00 -7.39 20.86
C SER A 233 -10.35 -8.74 20.51
N GLY A 234 -10.41 -9.71 21.43
CA GLY A 234 -10.04 -11.10 21.14
C GLY A 234 -10.93 -11.79 20.09
N ASP A 235 -12.13 -11.27 19.83
CA ASP A 235 -13.08 -11.86 18.88
C ASP A 235 -12.58 -11.76 17.43
N THR A 236 -11.89 -10.66 17.08
CA THR A 236 -11.23 -10.55 15.76
C THR A 236 -10.17 -11.65 15.57
N LEU A 237 -9.46 -12.01 16.64
CA LEU A 237 -8.47 -13.09 16.60
C LEU A 237 -9.14 -14.47 16.52
N MET A 238 -10.30 -14.64 17.13
CA MET A 238 -11.12 -15.85 17.01
C MET A 238 -11.65 -16.05 15.58
N VAL A 239 -11.96 -14.97 14.85
CA VAL A 239 -12.31 -15.06 13.42
C VAL A 239 -11.13 -15.64 12.63
N LEU A 240 -9.90 -15.21 12.93
CA LEU A 240 -8.69 -15.76 12.30
C LEU A 240 -8.46 -17.23 12.68
N SER A 241 -8.73 -17.63 13.92
CA SER A 241 -8.53 -19.02 14.38
C SER A 241 -9.60 -19.99 13.86
N ARG A 242 -10.81 -19.51 13.56
CA ARG A 242 -11.93 -20.31 13.05
C ARG A 242 -11.90 -20.49 11.52
N GLY A 243 -10.98 -19.84 10.80
CA GLY A 243 -10.81 -19.93 9.34
C GLY A 243 -10.26 -21.25 8.79
N GLY A 244 -10.39 -22.37 9.54
CA GLY A 244 -10.31 -23.72 8.97
C GLY A 244 -11.57 -24.05 8.15
N PRO A 245 -11.58 -25.12 7.34
CA PRO A 245 -12.44 -25.36 6.15
C PRO A 245 -13.97 -25.50 6.37
N ASP A 246 -14.55 -24.93 7.41
CA ASP A 246 -15.98 -25.05 7.72
C ASP A 246 -16.86 -23.97 7.06
N THR A 247 -16.29 -23.01 6.33
CA THR A 247 -17.09 -21.97 5.64
C THR A 247 -17.68 -22.43 4.30
N PHE A 248 -17.18 -23.54 3.72
CA PHE A 248 -17.73 -24.12 2.49
C PHE A 248 -18.90 -25.08 2.76
N SER A 249 -18.91 -25.77 3.90
CA SER A 249 -19.94 -26.77 4.25
C SER A 249 -21.29 -26.14 4.62
N THR A 250 -21.29 -24.95 5.23
CA THR A 250 -22.55 -24.28 5.63
C THR A 250 -23.34 -23.75 4.42
N CYS A 251 -22.66 -23.41 3.32
CA CYS A 251 -23.33 -22.93 2.11
C CYS A 251 -24.00 -24.07 1.33
N GLN A 252 -23.46 -25.29 1.41
CA GLN A 252 -23.99 -26.48 0.74
C GLN A 252 -25.21 -27.05 1.48
N GLN A 253 -25.17 -27.09 2.82
CA GLN A 253 -26.32 -27.54 3.63
C GLN A 253 -27.54 -26.61 3.51
N LYS A 254 -27.34 -25.30 3.32
CA LYS A 254 -28.45 -24.34 3.15
C LYS A 254 -29.08 -24.41 1.75
N ALA A 255 -28.35 -24.90 0.75
CA ALA A 255 -28.86 -25.13 -0.61
C ALA A 255 -29.64 -26.45 -0.71
N GLU A 256 -29.20 -27.51 -0.02
CA GLU A 256 -29.92 -28.79 0.04
C GLU A 256 -31.24 -28.68 0.81
N ALA A 257 -31.26 -27.96 1.94
CA ALA A 257 -32.48 -27.76 2.72
C ALA A 257 -33.57 -26.91 2.01
N ALA A 258 -33.18 -26.10 1.02
CA ALA A 258 -34.11 -25.29 0.23
C ALA A 258 -34.69 -26.04 -1.00
N GLY A 259 -34.16 -27.22 -1.34
CA GLY A 259 -34.58 -28.02 -2.48
C GLY A 259 -35.63 -29.09 -2.17
N THR A 260 -36.05 -29.26 -0.92
CA THR A 260 -36.89 -30.40 -0.47
C THR A 260 -38.20 -29.99 0.21
N THR A 261 -39.02 -29.20 -0.49
CA THR A 261 -40.45 -29.01 -0.19
C THR A 261 -41.12 -28.74 -1.54
N GLY A 262 -42.03 -29.51 -2.13
CA GLY A 262 -42.88 -30.63 -1.75
C GLY A 262 -43.95 -30.69 -2.85
N LEU A 263 -44.05 -31.80 -3.59
CA LEU A 263 -45.11 -32.00 -4.59
C LEU A 263 -46.42 -32.36 -3.86
N PRO A 264 -47.59 -31.80 -4.20
CA PRO A 264 -48.85 -32.25 -3.61
C PRO A 264 -49.27 -33.60 -4.21
N GLN A 265 -49.50 -34.56 -3.32
CA GLN A 265 -50.06 -35.87 -3.59
C GLN A 265 -51.56 -35.74 -3.90
N THR A 266 -51.97 -36.07 -5.13
CA THR A 266 -53.36 -36.22 -5.54
C THR A 266 -53.89 -37.58 -5.11
N ASP A 267 -54.84 -37.60 -4.16
CA ASP A 267 -55.69 -38.77 -3.92
C ASP A 267 -57.15 -38.43 -4.28
N ASN A 268 -57.69 -39.25 -5.19
CA ASN A 268 -59.09 -39.27 -5.62
C ASN A 268 -59.99 -39.74 -4.47
N LEU A 269 -61.18 -39.13 -4.32
CA LEU A 269 -62.33 -39.84 -3.76
C LEU A 269 -63.66 -39.42 -4.41
N THR A 270 -64.48 -40.43 -4.59
CA THR A 270 -65.64 -40.66 -5.44
C THR A 270 -66.94 -40.10 -4.84
N ILE A 271 -67.80 -39.55 -5.71
CA ILE A 271 -69.29 -39.56 -5.75
C ILE A 271 -70.06 -39.50 -4.41
N LEU A 272 -70.84 -38.42 -4.20
CA LEU A 272 -72.32 -38.40 -4.26
C LEU A 272 -72.85 -36.98 -4.37
#